data_AF-A0AAD8H8X3-F1
#
_entry.id   AF-A0AAD8H8X3-F1
#
_cell.length_a   1.000
_cell.length_b   1.000
_cell.length_c   1.000
_cell.angle_alpha   90.00
_cell.angle_beta   90.00
_cell.angle_gamma   90.00
#
_symmetry.space_group_name_H-M   'P 1'
#
loop_
_entity.id
_entity.type
_entity.pdbx_description
1 polymer ?
#
loop_
_entity_poly.entity_id
_entity_poly.type
_entity_poly.pdbx_seq_one_letter_code
_entity_poly.pdbx_strand_id
1 'polypeptide(L)'
;MADEKKRSKKRKMNTVNELGQTKKCRCVEKESSKEEEESLESPWSNLQLLLSLQKASSLNQSTQTKEIDDAIELAFNYVVKYRVSESENDKDIVGIPRLVVFVNNWIQSLLITSAKRIIADDFFWDHRCWEIFRFCLDESVKHKVSLSFKKDLLQVVQCMARYVLSCLLITSSDIQVKEFDYDIVLYCLSCIFTSHGGIPNKDMNLWVSTVESVLNLVRKIIQDKLDDYKIGVFVLHLSCVVIEPYSSYLKVHPTGKKGFDKILENLLELLLYMLDVLHPYSSDYGWKGNLWKLIKEVLSQGLFHPVHIDGFMSVQSLNKYKMSSDYQKIWNSKMVVESYHIHFFDKVDKIMTGTNALALGNNIGELFRSYVDCIKKQKEFSVVGGRGSGQLQDRPNGQIAAVSSRKGSGGIVL
;
A
#
# COMPACT_ATOMS: atom_id res chain seq x y z
N MET A 1 71.21 -41.35 -36.47
CA MET A 1 71.64 -40.09 -35.82
C MET A 1 71.70 -40.33 -34.33
N ALA A 2 72.94 -40.30 -33.79
CA ALA A 2 73.38 -39.91 -32.43
C ALA A 2 72.39 -40.11 -31.26
N ASP A 3 72.67 -41.03 -30.32
CA ASP A 3 73.49 -40.82 -29.09
C ASP A 3 72.70 -40.02 -28.01
N GLU A 4 72.76 -40.27 -26.71
CA GLU A 4 73.39 -41.27 -25.86
C GLU A 4 72.78 -41.10 -24.44
N LYS A 5 72.70 -42.21 -23.69
CA LYS A 5 73.00 -42.38 -22.24
C LYS A 5 73.05 -41.15 -21.32
N LYS A 6 72.57 -41.23 -20.06
CA LYS A 6 73.25 -41.87 -18.89
C LYS A 6 72.34 -41.66 -17.65
N ARG A 7 71.99 -42.66 -16.81
CA ARG A 7 72.77 -43.25 -15.68
C ARG A 7 73.41 -42.16 -14.79
N SER A 8 73.33 -42.10 -13.46
CA SER A 8 73.18 -43.13 -12.43
C SER A 8 73.36 -42.54 -11.01
N LYS A 9 72.83 -43.25 -9.99
CA LYS A 9 73.47 -43.59 -8.68
C LYS A 9 73.97 -42.44 -7.76
N LYS A 10 73.51 -42.39 -6.50
CA LYS A 10 74.12 -43.08 -5.33
C LYS A 10 73.44 -42.73 -3.99
N ARG A 11 73.22 -43.78 -3.18
CA ARG A 11 72.95 -43.81 -1.73
C ARG A 11 74.06 -43.12 -0.90
N LYS A 12 73.71 -42.67 0.31
CA LYS A 12 74.50 -42.91 1.55
C LYS A 12 73.64 -42.74 2.83
N MET A 13 73.43 -43.87 3.53
CA MET A 13 73.40 -44.02 5.00
C MET A 13 74.73 -43.48 5.59
N ASN A 14 74.91 -43.01 6.82
CA ASN A 14 74.40 -43.28 8.16
C ASN A 14 74.71 -42.03 9.03
N THR A 15 74.19 -41.92 10.26
CA THR A 15 74.98 -41.94 11.52
C THR A 15 74.05 -41.70 12.72
N VAL A 16 74.05 -42.67 13.63
CA VAL A 16 73.50 -42.59 15.00
C VAL A 16 74.64 -42.17 15.92
N ASN A 17 74.39 -41.26 16.87
CA ASN A 17 74.98 -41.30 18.22
C ASN A 17 74.22 -40.37 19.20
N GLU A 18 73.47 -41.04 20.08
CA GLU A 18 73.34 -40.92 21.55
C GLU A 18 73.27 -39.58 22.34
N LEU A 19 72.26 -39.62 23.24
CA LEU A 19 72.13 -39.14 24.62
C LEU A 19 71.84 -37.65 24.95
N GLY A 20 70.68 -37.43 25.61
CA GLY A 20 70.37 -36.26 26.43
C GLY A 20 68.89 -36.19 26.85
N GLN A 21 68.60 -36.52 28.11
CA GLN A 21 67.28 -36.56 28.79
C GLN A 21 66.55 -35.19 28.76
N THR A 22 65.21 -35.06 28.69
CA THR A 22 64.26 -35.17 29.82
C THR A 22 62.85 -34.67 29.40
N LYS A 23 61.83 -35.11 30.16
CA LYS A 23 60.42 -34.64 30.28
C LYS A 23 59.36 -35.22 29.32
N LYS A 24 58.84 -36.38 29.74
CA LYS A 24 57.63 -37.03 29.24
C LYS A 24 56.40 -36.42 29.93
N CYS A 25 55.54 -35.75 29.16
CA CYS A 25 54.20 -35.34 29.58
C CYS A 25 53.27 -36.56 29.67
N ARG A 26 52.43 -36.55 30.70
CA ARG A 26 51.50 -37.61 31.10
C ARG A 26 50.21 -37.47 30.29
N CYS A 27 49.79 -38.55 29.62
CA CYS A 27 48.43 -38.70 29.12
C CYS A 27 47.48 -38.89 30.31
N VAL A 28 46.36 -38.16 30.31
CA VAL A 28 45.14 -38.53 31.01
C VAL A 28 44.00 -38.40 30.01
N GLU A 29 43.16 -39.42 30.04
CA GLU A 29 42.09 -39.75 29.12
C GLU A 29 41.04 -38.63 29.01
N LYS A 30 40.63 -38.33 27.78
CA LYS A 30 39.39 -37.58 27.52
C LYS A 30 38.25 -38.58 27.60
N GLU A 31 37.62 -38.67 28.76
CA GLU A 31 36.27 -39.20 28.87
C GLU A 31 35.31 -38.31 28.07
N SER A 32 34.59 -38.97 27.18
CA SER A 32 33.50 -38.41 26.41
C SER A 32 32.27 -38.24 27.31
N SER A 33 32.12 -37.07 27.92
CA SER A 33 30.79 -36.58 28.31
C SER A 33 30.18 -35.90 27.09
N LYS A 34 29.27 -36.63 26.42
CA LYS A 34 28.24 -36.01 25.60
C LYS A 34 27.39 -35.18 26.56
N GLU A 35 27.71 -33.91 26.69
CA GLU A 35 26.75 -32.93 27.19
C GLU A 35 25.67 -32.83 26.11
N GLU A 36 24.51 -33.38 26.43
CA GLU A 36 23.26 -33.03 25.79
C GLU A 36 23.13 -31.51 25.87
N GLU A 37 23.28 -30.82 24.73
CA GLU A 37 22.83 -29.45 24.56
C GLU A 37 21.29 -29.45 24.67
N GLU A 38 20.78 -29.55 25.89
CA GLU A 38 19.52 -28.90 26.23
C GLU A 38 19.73 -27.40 25.98
N SER A 39 19.26 -26.92 24.84
CA SER A 39 19.29 -25.51 24.51
C SER A 39 18.36 -24.76 25.46
N LEU A 40 18.87 -24.45 26.66
CA LEU A 40 18.29 -23.44 27.54
C LEU A 40 18.25 -22.15 26.72
N GLU A 41 17.05 -21.79 26.26
CA GLU A 41 16.82 -20.52 25.58
C GLU A 41 17.28 -19.40 26.51
N SER A 42 18.39 -18.77 26.12
CA SER A 42 18.95 -17.65 26.85
C SER A 42 17.90 -16.53 26.92
N PRO A 43 17.62 -15.95 28.11
CA PRO A 43 16.60 -14.92 28.31
C PRO A 43 16.92 -13.58 27.62
N TRP A 44 18.01 -13.57 26.84
CA TRP A 44 18.56 -12.43 26.12
C TRP A 44 18.32 -12.52 24.61
N SER A 45 17.61 -13.54 24.13
CA SER A 45 17.42 -13.81 22.70
C SER A 45 16.85 -12.58 21.95
N ASN A 46 15.79 -11.98 22.50
CA ASN A 46 15.14 -10.79 21.95
C ASN A 46 16.05 -9.56 21.98
N LEU A 47 16.83 -9.39 23.06
CA LEU A 47 17.76 -8.27 23.18
C LEU A 47 18.91 -8.41 22.18
N GLN A 48 19.46 -9.62 22.01
CA GLN A 48 20.54 -9.89 21.08
C GLN A 48 20.13 -9.62 19.62
N LEU A 49 18.90 -10.02 19.25
CA LEU A 49 18.32 -9.68 17.96
C LEU A 49 18.22 -8.16 17.77
N LEU A 50 17.62 -7.44 18.74
CA LEU A 50 17.48 -5.98 18.67
C LEU A 50 18.82 -5.26 18.49
N LEU A 51 19.84 -5.63 19.27
CA LEU A 51 21.17 -5.01 19.19
C LEU A 51 21.84 -5.28 17.83
N SER A 52 21.69 -6.49 17.30
CA SER A 52 22.24 -6.87 16.00
C SER A 52 21.59 -6.09 14.86
N LEU A 53 20.27 -5.98 14.87
CA LEU A 53 19.52 -5.21 13.87
C LEU A 53 19.79 -3.71 13.97
N GLN A 54 19.94 -3.17 15.19
CA GLN A 54 20.28 -1.77 15.40
C GLN A 54 21.67 -1.44 14.83
N LYS A 55 22.65 -2.33 15.02
CA LYS A 55 23.98 -2.19 14.45
C LYS A 55 23.90 -2.14 12.92
N ALA A 56 23.21 -3.10 12.30
CA ALA A 56 23.02 -3.16 10.85
C ALA A 56 22.31 -1.90 10.29
N SER A 57 21.39 -1.30 11.05
CA SER A 57 20.67 -0.09 10.66
C SER A 57 21.51 1.19 10.65
N SER A 58 22.63 1.19 11.38
CA SER A 58 23.44 2.40 11.64
C SER A 58 24.60 2.60 10.66
N LEU A 59 24.92 1.60 9.83
CA LEU A 59 26.03 1.71 8.88
C LEU A 59 25.62 2.41 7.57
N ASN A 60 26.51 3.28 7.09
CA ASN A 60 26.30 4.09 5.90
C ASN A 60 26.27 3.23 4.62
N GLN A 61 25.36 3.65 3.74
CA GLN A 61 24.69 2.85 2.73
C GLN A 61 25.49 2.45 1.46
N SER A 62 26.78 2.81 1.35
CA SER A 62 27.55 2.68 0.10
C SER A 62 28.44 1.43 -0.01
N THR A 63 28.54 0.60 1.03
CA THR A 63 29.60 -0.44 1.07
C THR A 63 29.14 -1.83 1.57
N GLN A 64 27.85 -2.07 1.80
CA GLN A 64 27.47 -3.19 2.69
C GLN A 64 26.10 -3.83 2.38
N THR A 65 26.03 -4.58 1.29
CA THR A 65 24.92 -5.52 1.06
C THR A 65 25.01 -6.74 1.97
N LYS A 66 26.23 -7.18 2.31
CA LYS A 66 26.47 -8.40 3.09
C LYS A 66 26.00 -8.31 4.56
N GLU A 67 26.26 -7.22 5.27
CA GLU A 67 25.85 -7.12 6.68
C GLU A 67 24.33 -6.95 6.85
N ILE A 68 23.67 -6.37 5.86
CA ILE A 68 22.20 -6.31 5.81
C ILE A 68 21.63 -7.69 5.54
N ASP A 69 22.22 -8.45 4.62
CA ASP A 69 21.85 -9.83 4.32
C ASP A 69 22.01 -10.74 5.55
N ASP A 70 23.16 -10.66 6.24
CA ASP A 70 23.42 -11.38 7.50
C ASP A 70 22.39 -11.02 8.59
N ALA A 71 21.97 -9.74 8.66
CA ALA A 71 20.95 -9.29 9.61
C ALA A 71 19.54 -9.80 9.27
N ILE A 72 19.20 -9.87 7.97
CA ILE A 72 17.95 -10.48 7.48
C ILE A 72 17.95 -11.97 7.80
N GLU A 73 19.04 -12.68 7.54
CA GLU A 73 19.16 -14.10 7.84
C GLU A 73 19.01 -14.37 9.35
N LEU A 74 19.66 -13.56 10.19
CA LEU A 74 19.54 -13.66 11.65
C LEU A 74 18.09 -13.45 12.11
N ALA A 75 17.41 -12.41 11.62
CA ALA A 75 16.01 -12.16 11.97
C ALA A 75 15.08 -13.25 11.45
N PHE A 76 15.31 -13.76 10.24
CA PHE A 76 14.53 -14.83 9.66
C PHE A 76 14.67 -16.13 10.46
N ASN A 77 15.90 -16.52 10.80
CA ASN A 77 16.15 -17.70 11.63
C ASN A 77 15.50 -17.58 13.03
N TYR A 78 15.50 -16.37 13.61
CA TYR A 78 14.76 -16.12 14.84
C TYR A 78 13.26 -16.38 14.66
N VAL A 79 12.63 -15.86 13.60
CA VAL A 79 11.20 -16.07 13.32
C VAL A 79 10.88 -17.55 13.10
N VAL A 80 11.71 -18.27 12.35
CA VAL A 80 11.54 -19.72 12.14
C VAL A 80 11.62 -20.46 13.46
N LYS A 81 12.61 -20.15 14.30
CA LYS A 81 12.75 -20.77 15.62
C LYS A 81 11.54 -20.48 16.51
N TYR A 82 11.11 -19.22 16.57
CA TYR A 82 9.97 -18.78 17.38
C TYR A 82 8.68 -19.54 17.02
N ARG A 83 8.42 -19.80 15.73
CA ARG A 83 7.24 -20.55 15.29
C ARG A 83 7.28 -22.03 15.68
N VAL A 84 8.47 -22.61 15.85
CA VAL A 84 8.64 -24.03 16.25
C VAL A 84 8.57 -24.18 17.76
N SER A 85 9.05 -23.20 18.53
CA SER A 85 8.90 -23.17 19.97
C SER A 85 7.52 -22.59 20.34
N GLU A 86 6.46 -23.41 20.29
CA GLU A 86 5.11 -23.06 20.78
C GLU A 86 5.05 -22.72 22.29
N SER A 87 6.19 -22.55 22.96
CA SER A 87 6.25 -22.12 24.35
C SER A 87 5.94 -20.63 24.46
N GLU A 88 5.01 -20.29 25.35
CA GLU A 88 4.82 -18.95 25.89
C GLU A 88 6.18 -18.45 26.44
N ASN A 89 6.96 -17.79 25.58
CA ASN A 89 8.30 -17.27 25.88
C ASN A 89 8.22 -16.00 26.72
N ASP A 90 7.54 -16.08 27.86
CA ASP A 90 7.54 -15.07 28.93
C ASP A 90 8.87 -15.04 29.70
N LYS A 91 9.89 -15.79 29.25
CA LYS A 91 11.22 -15.85 29.87
C LYS A 91 12.20 -14.80 29.33
N ASP A 92 11.89 -14.12 28.22
CA ASP A 92 12.77 -13.10 27.66
C ASP A 92 12.66 -11.76 28.40
N ILE A 93 13.81 -11.15 28.68
CA ILE A 93 13.90 -9.86 29.37
C ILE A 93 13.25 -8.73 28.55
N VAL A 94 13.30 -8.85 27.23
CA VAL A 94 12.55 -7.97 26.32
C VAL A 94 11.33 -8.72 25.84
N GLY A 95 10.15 -8.28 26.29
CA GLY A 95 8.89 -8.87 25.83
C GLY A 95 8.68 -8.71 24.32
N ILE A 96 8.00 -9.69 23.73
CA ILE A 96 7.61 -9.73 22.31
C ILE A 96 6.98 -8.41 21.82
N PRO A 97 6.11 -7.70 22.58
CA PRO A 97 5.56 -6.42 22.14
C PRO A 97 6.62 -5.38 21.71
N ARG A 98 7.71 -5.26 22.48
CA ARG A 98 8.76 -4.28 22.19
C ARG A 98 9.61 -4.73 20.99
N LEU A 99 9.87 -6.03 20.89
CA LEU A 99 10.58 -6.61 19.76
C LEU A 99 9.81 -6.37 18.46
N VAL A 100 8.53 -6.70 18.42
CA VAL A 100 7.66 -6.58 17.25
C VAL A 100 7.60 -5.15 16.74
N VAL A 101 7.46 -4.14 17.61
CA VAL A 101 7.46 -2.72 17.19
C VAL A 101 8.78 -2.32 16.54
N PHE A 102 9.91 -2.74 17.12
CA PHE A 102 11.23 -2.41 16.59
C PHE A 102 11.48 -3.10 15.25
N VAL A 103 11.26 -4.42 15.18
CA VAL A 103 11.49 -5.23 13.98
C VAL A 103 10.59 -4.75 12.85
N ASN A 104 9.33 -4.39 13.14
CA ASN A 104 8.42 -3.75 12.19
C ASN A 104 9.01 -2.44 11.61
N ASN A 105 9.52 -1.55 12.46
CA ASN A 105 10.10 -0.29 12.00
C ASN A 105 11.37 -0.51 11.17
N TRP A 106 12.18 -1.50 11.54
CA TRP A 106 13.38 -1.90 10.82
C TRP A 106 13.05 -2.46 9.43
N ILE A 107 12.17 -3.46 9.36
CA ILE A 107 11.83 -4.11 8.09
C ILE A 107 11.14 -3.16 7.11
N GLN A 108 10.25 -2.29 7.61
CA GLN A 108 9.68 -1.22 6.78
C GLN A 108 10.77 -0.31 6.19
N SER A 109 11.81 0.02 6.98
CA SER A 109 12.91 0.85 6.50
C SER A 109 13.72 0.17 5.41
N LEU A 110 13.95 -1.14 5.52
CA LEU A 110 14.61 -1.94 4.49
C LEU A 110 13.79 -1.99 3.21
N LEU A 111 12.51 -2.37 3.30
CA LEU A 111 11.59 -2.43 2.16
C LEU A 111 11.51 -1.08 1.44
N ILE A 112 11.36 0.02 2.17
CA ILE A 112 11.29 1.38 1.59
C ILE A 112 12.62 1.79 0.95
N THR A 113 13.75 1.49 1.58
CA THR A 113 15.07 1.85 1.04
C THR A 113 15.35 1.09 -0.25
N SER A 114 15.02 -0.19 -0.30
CA SER A 114 15.15 -1.00 -1.52
C SER A 114 14.28 -0.45 -2.65
N ALA A 115 13.04 -0.04 -2.37
CA ALA A 115 12.16 0.60 -3.35
C ALA A 115 12.70 1.94 -3.90
N LYS A 116 13.57 2.64 -3.16
CA LYS A 116 14.20 3.90 -3.62
C LYS A 116 15.43 3.68 -4.48
N ARG A 117 16.07 2.50 -4.41
CA ARG A 117 17.26 2.16 -5.19
C ARG A 117 16.81 1.50 -6.49
N ILE A 118 16.94 2.22 -7.60
CA ILE A 118 16.63 1.71 -8.96
C ILE A 118 17.63 0.60 -9.38
N ILE A 119 18.70 0.36 -8.60
CA ILE A 119 19.81 -0.51 -8.98
C ILE A 119 20.13 -1.47 -7.82
N ALA A 120 19.85 -2.76 -8.06
CA ALA A 120 20.53 -3.95 -7.55
C ALA A 120 20.31 -4.47 -6.10
N ASP A 121 19.39 -3.90 -5.32
CA ASP A 121 19.02 -4.48 -4.02
C ASP A 121 17.55 -4.94 -4.03
N ASP A 122 17.33 -6.20 -4.45
CA ASP A 122 16.00 -6.82 -4.60
C ASP A 122 15.36 -7.24 -3.26
N PHE A 123 15.60 -6.50 -2.17
CA PHE A 123 15.09 -6.87 -0.83
C PHE A 123 13.55 -6.84 -0.74
N PHE A 124 12.87 -6.07 -1.58
CA PHE A 124 11.40 -6.11 -1.67
C PHE A 124 10.88 -7.39 -2.37
N TRP A 125 11.76 -8.17 -3.00
CA TRP A 125 11.51 -9.54 -3.48
C TRP A 125 12.16 -10.61 -2.60
N ASP A 126 12.76 -10.25 -1.47
CA ASP A 126 13.27 -11.24 -0.54
C ASP A 126 12.13 -11.80 0.30
N HIS A 127 11.82 -13.09 0.10
CA HIS A 127 10.77 -13.77 0.87
C HIS A 127 11.02 -13.69 2.38
N ARG A 128 12.28 -13.67 2.83
CA ARG A 128 12.65 -13.58 4.25
C ARG A 128 12.16 -12.26 4.85
N CYS A 129 12.26 -11.17 4.09
CA CYS A 129 11.78 -9.86 4.51
C CYS A 129 10.28 -9.87 4.76
N TRP A 130 9.51 -10.50 3.88
CA TRP A 130 8.06 -10.61 4.01
C TRP A 130 7.64 -11.58 5.12
N GLU A 131 8.40 -12.64 5.38
CA GLU A 131 8.17 -13.53 6.53
C GLU A 131 8.42 -12.84 7.87
N ILE A 132 9.49 -12.05 7.96
CA ILE A 132 9.76 -11.21 9.13
C ILE A 132 8.65 -10.18 9.33
N PHE A 133 8.18 -9.57 8.24
CA PHE A 133 7.10 -8.59 8.31
C PHE A 133 5.77 -9.22 8.72
N ARG A 134 5.44 -10.39 8.17
CA ARG A 134 4.29 -11.21 8.57
C ARG A 134 4.32 -11.52 10.06
N PHE A 135 5.47 -11.97 10.57
CA PHE A 135 5.65 -12.23 12.00
C PHE A 135 5.27 -11.01 12.85
N CYS A 136 5.73 -9.81 12.48
CA CYS A 136 5.38 -8.59 13.18
C CYS A 136 3.87 -8.31 13.16
N LEU A 137 3.20 -8.52 12.02
CA LEU A 137 1.75 -8.31 11.89
C LEU A 137 0.97 -9.30 12.77
N ASP A 138 1.28 -10.60 12.67
CA ASP A 138 0.59 -11.66 13.40
C ASP A 138 0.74 -11.49 14.92
N GLU A 139 1.98 -11.29 15.40
CA GLU A 139 2.24 -11.13 16.83
C GLU A 139 1.70 -9.81 17.38
N SER A 140 1.62 -8.76 16.56
CA SER A 140 1.01 -7.51 17.01
C SER A 140 -0.49 -7.63 17.26
N VAL A 141 -1.21 -8.42 16.45
CA VAL A 141 -2.63 -8.73 16.69
C VAL A 141 -2.78 -9.57 17.96
N LYS A 142 -1.97 -10.63 18.09
CA LYS A 142 -1.98 -11.55 19.25
C LYS A 142 -1.72 -10.82 20.56
N HIS A 143 -0.71 -9.95 20.59
CA HIS A 143 -0.33 -9.18 21.77
C HIS A 143 -1.04 -7.82 21.89
N LYS A 144 -2.00 -7.51 21.00
CA LYS A 144 -2.76 -6.24 20.98
C LYS A 144 -1.86 -5.00 20.96
N VAL A 145 -0.79 -5.05 20.18
CA VAL A 145 0.19 -3.98 20.02
C VAL A 145 -0.17 -3.17 18.78
N SER A 146 -0.27 -1.85 18.93
CA SER A 146 -0.46 -0.96 17.79
C SER A 146 0.85 -0.80 17.01
N LEU A 147 0.85 -1.20 15.75
CA LEU A 147 1.95 -0.92 14.83
C LEU A 147 1.75 0.44 14.13
N SER A 148 2.85 1.14 13.90
CA SER A 148 2.88 2.32 13.04
C SER A 148 3.41 1.97 11.65
N PHE A 149 2.75 2.45 10.60
CA PHE A 149 3.16 2.23 9.22
C PHE A 149 3.65 3.52 8.57
N LYS A 150 4.79 3.44 7.88
CA LYS A 150 5.36 4.58 7.15
C LYS A 150 4.59 4.80 5.85
N LYS A 151 4.30 6.07 5.53
CA LYS A 151 3.60 6.47 4.29
C LYS A 151 4.29 5.95 3.02
N ASP A 152 5.61 5.84 3.04
CA ASP A 152 6.43 5.41 1.91
C ASP A 152 6.28 3.90 1.61
N LEU A 153 5.57 3.11 2.43
CA LEU A 153 5.26 1.71 2.10
C LEU A 153 4.46 1.57 0.80
N LEU A 154 3.65 2.58 0.48
CA LEU A 154 2.92 2.59 -0.78
C LEU A 154 3.87 2.68 -1.99
N GLN A 155 5.05 3.29 -1.82
CA GLN A 155 6.12 3.30 -2.83
C GLN A 155 6.68 1.90 -3.07
N VAL A 156 6.72 1.03 -2.05
CA VAL A 156 7.15 -0.37 -2.21
C VAL A 156 6.19 -1.12 -3.13
N VAL A 157 4.88 -0.95 -2.93
CA VAL A 157 3.83 -1.51 -3.80
C VAL A 157 3.97 -1.01 -5.23
N GLN A 158 4.17 0.30 -5.39
CA GLN A 158 4.40 0.90 -6.70
C GLN A 158 5.62 0.32 -7.41
N CYS A 159 6.75 0.18 -6.70
CA CYS A 159 7.98 -0.39 -7.26
C CYS A 159 7.83 -1.87 -7.61
N MET A 160 7.15 -2.66 -6.78
CA MET A 160 6.80 -4.05 -7.10
C MET A 160 6.00 -4.12 -8.40
N ALA A 161 4.93 -3.34 -8.54
CA ALA A 161 4.11 -3.36 -9.74
C ALA A 161 4.90 -3.01 -11.01
N ARG A 162 5.76 -1.98 -10.93
CA ARG A 162 6.63 -1.57 -12.05
C ARG A 162 7.68 -2.61 -12.39
N TYR A 163 8.26 -3.25 -11.38
CA TYR A 163 9.24 -4.31 -11.57
C TYR A 163 8.61 -5.51 -12.30
N VAL A 164 7.48 -6.02 -11.80
CA VAL A 164 6.76 -7.15 -12.45
C VAL A 164 6.41 -6.78 -13.90
N LEU A 165 5.91 -5.56 -14.11
CA LEU A 165 5.59 -5.08 -15.45
C LEU A 165 6.82 -5.05 -16.36
N SER A 166 7.97 -4.60 -15.84
CA SER A 166 9.23 -4.58 -16.60
C SER A 166 9.71 -5.98 -16.95
N CYS A 167 9.59 -6.95 -16.02
CA CYS A 167 9.88 -8.35 -16.29
C CYS A 167 8.96 -8.93 -17.38
N LEU A 168 7.65 -8.65 -17.32
CA LEU A 168 6.69 -9.08 -18.34
C LEU A 168 7.00 -8.51 -19.73
N LEU A 169 7.58 -7.32 -19.81
CA LEU A 169 7.98 -6.70 -21.08
C LEU A 169 9.26 -7.29 -21.68
N ILE A 170 10.20 -7.74 -20.84
CA ILE A 170 11.50 -8.27 -21.30
C ILE A 170 11.40 -9.77 -21.63
N THR A 171 10.77 -10.55 -20.77
CA THR A 171 10.65 -12.00 -20.91
C THR A 171 9.30 -12.35 -21.55
N SER A 172 9.25 -12.37 -22.88
CA SER A 172 8.02 -12.66 -23.65
C SER A 172 7.52 -14.11 -23.57
N SER A 173 8.18 -15.02 -22.85
CA SER A 173 7.79 -16.44 -22.88
C SER A 173 8.29 -17.34 -21.75
N ASP A 174 9.08 -16.85 -20.80
CA ASP A 174 9.52 -17.67 -19.67
C ASP A 174 9.70 -16.80 -18.43
N ILE A 175 8.57 -16.41 -17.85
CA ILE A 175 8.54 -15.83 -16.52
C ILE A 175 8.69 -16.99 -15.54
N GLN A 176 9.92 -17.50 -15.43
CA GLN A 176 10.38 -18.01 -14.15
C GLN A 176 10.54 -16.80 -13.24
N VAL A 177 9.43 -16.19 -12.80
CA VAL A 177 9.47 -15.59 -11.46
C VAL A 177 9.66 -16.78 -10.55
N LYS A 178 10.93 -17.11 -10.33
CA LYS A 178 11.40 -18.14 -9.40
C LYS A 178 10.56 -18.03 -8.15
N GLU A 179 9.83 -19.10 -7.82
CA GLU A 179 9.25 -19.47 -6.52
C GLU A 179 9.08 -18.33 -5.50
N PHE A 180 8.57 -17.18 -5.92
CA PHE A 180 8.30 -16.11 -5.00
C PHE A 180 6.95 -16.41 -4.38
N ASP A 181 6.91 -16.40 -3.06
CA ASP A 181 5.66 -16.55 -2.35
C ASP A 181 4.88 -15.24 -2.48
N TYR A 182 4.02 -15.21 -3.47
CA TYR A 182 3.11 -14.10 -3.70
C TYR A 182 2.06 -13.97 -2.59
N ASP A 183 1.71 -15.10 -1.97
CA ASP A 183 0.62 -15.17 -1.00
C ASP A 183 1.03 -14.47 0.29
N ILE A 184 2.31 -14.54 0.69
CA ILE A 184 2.78 -13.79 1.86
C ILE A 184 2.75 -12.27 1.68
N VAL A 185 3.07 -11.77 0.47
CA VAL A 185 3.00 -10.33 0.19
C VAL A 185 1.57 -9.85 0.24
N LEU A 186 0.66 -10.59 -0.41
CA LEU A 186 -0.77 -10.31 -0.40
C LEU A 186 -1.33 -10.33 1.02
N TYR A 187 -0.94 -11.33 1.81
CA TYR A 187 -1.31 -11.42 3.22
C TYR A 187 -0.86 -10.18 4.00
N CYS A 188 0.41 -9.83 3.92
CA CYS A 188 0.96 -8.68 4.64
C CYS A 188 0.24 -7.38 4.27
N LEU A 189 0.05 -7.12 2.98
CA LEU A 189 -0.65 -5.93 2.50
C LEU A 189 -2.10 -5.91 2.95
N SER A 190 -2.80 -7.04 2.88
CA SER A 190 -4.18 -7.17 3.34
C SER A 190 -4.29 -6.89 4.84
N CYS A 191 -3.38 -7.44 5.66
CA CYS A 191 -3.33 -7.19 7.10
C CYS A 191 -3.10 -5.72 7.43
N ILE A 192 -2.19 -5.03 6.72
CA ILE A 192 -1.95 -3.59 6.91
C ILE A 192 -3.26 -2.81 6.76
N PHE A 193 -4.00 -3.04 5.67
CA PHE A 193 -5.20 -2.27 5.36
C PHE A 193 -6.43 -2.65 6.19
N THR A 194 -6.57 -3.93 6.57
CA THR A 194 -7.75 -4.42 7.29
C THR A 194 -7.59 -4.38 8.81
N SER A 195 -6.44 -4.84 9.33
CA SER A 195 -6.26 -5.11 10.76
C SER A 195 -5.53 -3.99 11.49
N HIS A 196 -4.73 -3.19 10.78
CA HIS A 196 -3.91 -2.16 11.39
C HIS A 196 -4.28 -0.72 11.01
N GLY A 197 -5.49 -0.49 10.49
CA GLY A 197 -5.98 0.85 10.18
C GLY A 197 -5.33 1.51 8.96
N GLY A 198 -4.58 0.75 8.16
CA GLY A 198 -4.02 1.17 6.89
C GLY A 198 -2.75 2.02 6.96
N ILE A 199 -2.29 2.43 5.79
CA ILE A 199 -1.12 3.30 5.65
C ILE A 199 -1.60 4.75 5.86
N PRO A 200 -1.00 5.52 6.80
CA PRO A 200 -1.35 6.91 7.04
C PRO A 200 -0.77 7.80 5.93
N ASN A 201 -1.29 7.65 4.71
CA ASN A 201 -0.85 8.42 3.55
C ASN A 201 -1.93 9.39 3.09
N LYS A 202 -1.67 10.69 3.31
CA LYS A 202 -2.49 11.81 2.81
C LYS A 202 -1.99 12.35 1.46
N ASP A 203 -0.89 11.82 0.92
CA ASP A 203 -0.38 12.22 -0.37
C ASP A 203 -1.14 11.50 -1.48
N MET A 204 -2.11 12.22 -2.04
CA MET A 204 -2.90 11.78 -3.17
C MET A 204 -2.05 11.44 -4.40
N ASN A 205 -0.88 12.06 -4.57
CA ASN A 205 -0.03 11.82 -5.74
C ASN A 205 0.57 10.43 -5.70
N LEU A 206 1.03 10.02 -4.52
CA LEU A 206 1.58 8.69 -4.33
C LEU A 206 0.49 7.63 -4.53
N TRP A 207 -0.73 7.87 -4.05
CA TRP A 207 -1.89 7.01 -4.32
C TRP A 207 -2.18 6.88 -5.82
N VAL A 208 -2.37 8.00 -6.51
CA VAL A 208 -2.63 8.01 -7.96
C VAL A 208 -1.54 7.27 -8.72
N SER A 209 -0.26 7.56 -8.43
CA SER A 209 0.86 6.94 -9.15
C SER A 209 1.04 5.45 -8.82
N THR A 210 0.63 5.01 -7.64
CA THR A 210 0.64 3.58 -7.24
C THR A 210 -0.47 2.82 -7.95
N VAL A 211 -1.70 3.35 -7.92
CA VAL A 211 -2.86 2.76 -8.61
C VAL A 211 -2.62 2.72 -10.12
N GLU A 212 -2.06 3.78 -10.69
CA GLU A 212 -1.64 3.83 -12.10
C GLU A 212 -0.67 2.70 -12.44
N SER A 213 0.34 2.46 -11.60
CA SER A 213 1.34 1.40 -11.82
C SER A 213 0.72 0.01 -11.74
N VAL A 214 -0.17 -0.22 -10.76
CA VAL A 214 -0.89 -1.49 -10.58
C VAL A 214 -1.86 -1.76 -11.74
N LEU A 215 -2.63 -0.76 -12.17
CA LEU A 215 -3.56 -0.91 -13.28
C LEU A 215 -2.84 -1.12 -14.62
N ASN A 216 -1.69 -0.49 -14.84
CA ASN A 216 -0.87 -0.78 -16.02
C ASN A 216 -0.36 -2.23 -16.02
N LEU A 217 -0.04 -2.77 -14.85
CA LEU A 217 0.31 -4.18 -14.72
C LEU A 217 -0.88 -5.10 -15.04
N VAL A 218 -2.07 -4.81 -14.51
CA VAL A 218 -3.31 -5.54 -14.86
C VAL A 218 -3.56 -5.49 -16.37
N ARG A 219 -3.38 -4.32 -16.98
CA ARG A 219 -3.60 -4.13 -18.42
C ARG A 219 -2.74 -5.09 -19.20
N LYS A 220 -1.45 -5.19 -18.84
CA LYS A 220 -0.50 -6.09 -19.48
C LYS A 220 -0.92 -7.55 -19.30
N ILE A 221 -1.28 -7.97 -18.08
CA ILE A 221 -1.75 -9.33 -17.80
C ILE A 221 -2.95 -9.70 -18.67
N ILE A 222 -3.95 -8.82 -18.80
CA ILE A 222 -5.14 -9.14 -19.60
C ILE A 222 -4.84 -9.11 -21.09
N GLN A 223 -4.04 -8.15 -21.57
CA GLN A 223 -3.63 -8.08 -22.99
C GLN A 223 -2.86 -9.32 -23.43
N ASP A 224 -2.01 -9.85 -22.55
CA ASP A 224 -1.22 -11.06 -22.81
C ASP A 224 -1.99 -12.35 -22.47
N LYS A 225 -3.24 -12.27 -22.00
CA LYS A 225 -4.07 -13.42 -21.56
C LYS A 225 -3.38 -14.29 -20.50
N LEU A 226 -2.72 -13.63 -19.56
CA LEU A 226 -2.00 -14.27 -18.44
C LEU A 226 -2.85 -14.37 -17.17
N ASP A 227 -4.12 -14.04 -17.25
CA ASP A 227 -5.07 -13.92 -16.15
C ASP A 227 -5.36 -15.25 -15.44
N ASP A 228 -5.22 -16.38 -16.12
CA ASP A 228 -5.40 -17.72 -15.53
C ASP A 228 -4.10 -18.31 -14.95
N TYR A 229 -2.95 -17.64 -15.13
CA TYR A 229 -1.67 -18.06 -14.57
C TYR A 229 -1.48 -17.55 -13.14
N LYS A 230 -0.60 -18.20 -12.37
CA LYS A 230 -0.28 -17.81 -10.98
C LYS A 230 0.03 -16.32 -10.84
N ILE A 231 0.83 -15.78 -11.77
CA ILE A 231 1.17 -14.34 -11.79
C ILE A 231 -0.06 -13.46 -12.06
N GLY A 232 -0.96 -13.88 -12.96
CA GLY A 232 -2.17 -13.13 -13.26
C GLY A 232 -3.13 -13.11 -12.08
N VAL A 233 -3.33 -14.26 -11.41
CA VAL A 233 -4.12 -14.36 -10.19
C VAL A 233 -3.54 -13.47 -9.09
N PHE A 234 -2.22 -13.50 -8.88
CA PHE A 234 -1.54 -12.61 -7.94
C PHE A 234 -1.78 -11.14 -8.28
N VAL A 235 -1.58 -10.73 -9.53
CA VAL A 235 -1.76 -9.33 -9.96
C VAL A 235 -3.20 -8.87 -9.75
N LEU A 236 -4.19 -9.67 -10.13
CA LEU A 236 -5.60 -9.33 -9.94
C LEU A 236 -5.96 -9.20 -8.45
N HIS A 237 -5.45 -10.09 -7.61
CA HIS A 237 -5.66 -10.02 -6.16
C HIS A 237 -4.95 -8.80 -5.55
N LEU A 238 -3.68 -8.56 -5.90
CA LEU A 238 -2.92 -7.38 -5.48
C LEU A 238 -3.67 -6.10 -5.85
N SER A 239 -4.27 -6.06 -7.03
CA SER A 239 -5.05 -4.92 -7.50
C SER A 239 -6.25 -4.65 -6.61
N CYS A 240 -6.98 -5.69 -6.20
CA CYS A 240 -8.09 -5.54 -5.27
C CYS A 240 -7.61 -4.99 -3.91
N VAL A 241 -6.55 -5.59 -3.35
CA VAL A 241 -5.97 -5.20 -2.05
C VAL A 241 -5.48 -3.75 -2.02
N VAL A 242 -5.03 -3.20 -3.16
CA VAL A 242 -4.52 -1.83 -3.26
C VAL A 242 -5.63 -0.83 -3.61
N ILE A 243 -6.56 -1.19 -4.49
CA ILE A 243 -7.59 -0.27 -4.98
C ILE A 243 -8.72 -0.09 -3.98
N GLU A 244 -9.05 -1.12 -3.19
CA GLU A 244 -10.04 -1.03 -2.13
C GLU A 244 -9.73 0.08 -1.09
N PRO A 245 -8.55 0.10 -0.43
CA PRO A 245 -8.21 1.18 0.50
C PRO A 245 -8.10 2.53 -0.20
N TYR A 246 -7.70 2.59 -1.48
CA TYR A 246 -7.69 3.82 -2.25
C TYR A 246 -9.11 4.38 -2.47
N SER A 247 -10.07 3.53 -2.83
CA SER A 247 -11.48 3.93 -2.99
C SER A 247 -12.06 4.47 -1.68
N SER A 248 -11.73 3.81 -0.56
CA SER A 248 -12.09 4.25 0.79
C SER A 248 -11.43 5.59 1.16
N TYR A 249 -10.16 5.78 0.78
CA TYR A 249 -9.46 7.05 0.94
C TYR A 249 -10.17 8.18 0.19
N LEU A 250 -10.56 7.97 -1.08
CA LEU A 250 -11.28 8.98 -1.88
C LEU A 250 -12.64 9.35 -1.28
N LYS A 251 -13.32 8.37 -0.67
CA LYS A 251 -14.61 8.59 0.01
C LYS A 251 -14.48 9.50 1.24
N VAL A 252 -13.39 9.40 1.98
CA VAL A 252 -13.14 10.20 3.21
C VAL A 252 -12.45 11.52 2.91
N HIS A 253 -11.66 11.58 1.83
CA HIS A 253 -10.87 12.72 1.42
C HIS A 253 -11.28 13.19 0.02
N PRO A 254 -12.28 14.07 -0.08
CA PRO A 254 -12.72 14.64 -1.35
C PRO A 254 -11.52 15.29 -2.05
N THR A 255 -11.38 15.01 -3.34
CA THR A 255 -10.21 15.47 -4.08
C THR A 255 -10.26 17.00 -4.23
N GLY A 256 -9.15 17.69 -3.95
CA GLY A 256 -9.05 19.10 -4.36
C GLY A 256 -8.83 19.21 -5.87
N LYS A 257 -8.87 20.43 -6.44
CA LYS A 257 -8.66 20.68 -7.88
C LYS A 257 -7.46 19.94 -8.48
N LYS A 258 -6.29 20.11 -7.87
CA LYS A 258 -5.05 19.44 -8.29
C LYS A 258 -5.12 17.92 -8.21
N GLY A 259 -5.95 17.38 -7.31
CA GLY A 259 -6.15 15.95 -7.14
C GLY A 259 -7.08 15.37 -8.19
N PHE A 260 -8.20 16.06 -8.44
CA PHE A 260 -9.14 15.74 -9.49
C PHE A 260 -8.46 15.74 -10.88
N ASP A 261 -7.71 16.81 -11.18
CA ASP A 261 -6.97 16.92 -12.44
C ASP A 261 -6.01 15.73 -12.64
N LYS A 262 -5.40 15.22 -11.56
CA LYS A 262 -4.52 14.04 -11.63
C LYS A 262 -5.28 12.75 -11.89
N ILE A 263 -6.46 12.57 -11.30
CA ILE A 263 -7.30 11.42 -11.64
C ILE A 263 -7.70 11.47 -13.11
N LEU A 264 -8.10 12.65 -13.60
CA LEU A 264 -8.45 12.82 -15.02
C LEU A 264 -7.28 12.51 -15.94
N GLU A 265 -6.12 13.12 -15.70
CA GLU A 265 -4.99 13.02 -16.61
C GLU A 265 -4.32 11.65 -16.56
N ASN A 266 -4.15 11.05 -15.38
CA ASN A 266 -3.37 9.82 -15.20
C ASN A 266 -4.21 8.55 -15.14
N LEU A 267 -5.46 8.60 -14.66
CA LEU A 267 -6.24 7.40 -14.36
C LEU A 267 -7.47 7.22 -15.24
N LEU A 268 -8.14 8.28 -15.70
CA LEU A 268 -9.46 8.17 -16.35
C LEU A 268 -9.45 7.20 -17.53
N GLU A 269 -8.52 7.37 -18.47
CA GLU A 269 -8.43 6.49 -19.65
C GLU A 269 -8.17 5.03 -19.25
N LEU A 270 -7.28 4.82 -18.29
CA LEU A 270 -6.93 3.48 -17.80
C LEU A 270 -8.10 2.82 -17.07
N LEU A 271 -8.84 3.57 -16.26
CA LEU A 271 -10.05 3.09 -15.56
C LEU A 271 -11.17 2.75 -16.55
N LEU A 272 -11.38 3.57 -17.59
CA LEU A 272 -12.36 3.30 -18.64
C LEU A 272 -12.00 2.04 -19.45
N TYR A 273 -10.72 1.86 -19.79
CA TYR A 273 -10.24 0.65 -20.43
C TYR A 273 -10.52 -0.59 -19.57
N MET A 274 -10.24 -0.52 -18.26
CA MET A 274 -10.48 -1.64 -17.36
C MET A 274 -11.97 -1.96 -17.18
N LEU A 275 -12.83 -0.94 -17.15
CA LEU A 275 -14.27 -1.15 -17.10
C LEU A 275 -14.75 -1.95 -18.31
N ASP A 276 -14.22 -1.68 -19.50
CA ASP A 276 -14.54 -2.40 -20.74
C ASP A 276 -14.17 -3.88 -20.63
N VAL A 277 -12.88 -4.11 -20.37
CA VAL A 277 -12.27 -5.44 -20.42
C VAL A 277 -12.79 -6.34 -19.30
N LEU A 278 -13.13 -5.76 -18.15
CA LEU A 278 -13.68 -6.49 -17.01
C LEU A 278 -15.22 -6.53 -17.00
N HIS A 279 -15.91 -5.82 -17.90
CA HIS A 279 -17.37 -5.79 -17.97
C HIS A 279 -18.04 -7.18 -18.00
N PRO A 280 -17.50 -8.18 -18.74
CA PRO A 280 -18.07 -9.53 -18.75
C PRO A 280 -18.13 -10.19 -17.36
N TYR A 281 -17.27 -9.75 -16.44
CA TYR A 281 -17.16 -10.27 -15.07
C TYR A 281 -17.89 -9.40 -14.04
N SER A 282 -18.68 -8.41 -14.46
CA SER A 282 -19.37 -7.47 -13.56
C SER A 282 -20.28 -8.15 -12.52
N SER A 283 -20.83 -9.32 -12.84
CA SER A 283 -21.66 -10.15 -11.95
C SER A 283 -20.89 -11.23 -11.20
N ASP A 284 -19.60 -11.40 -11.49
CA ASP A 284 -18.73 -12.40 -10.86
C ASP A 284 -18.34 -11.98 -9.43
N TYR A 285 -18.11 -12.99 -8.59
CA TYR A 285 -17.57 -12.87 -7.24
C TYR A 285 -16.05 -13.09 -7.20
N GLY A 286 -15.45 -13.51 -8.31
CA GLY A 286 -14.00 -13.64 -8.47
C GLY A 286 -13.25 -12.30 -8.53
N TRP A 287 -11.92 -12.37 -8.61
CA TRP A 287 -11.04 -11.18 -8.59
C TRP A 287 -11.33 -10.18 -9.70
N LYS A 288 -11.66 -10.64 -10.91
CA LYS A 288 -12.02 -9.77 -12.04
C LYS A 288 -13.29 -8.97 -11.74
N GLY A 289 -14.32 -9.63 -11.20
CA GLY A 289 -15.58 -8.98 -10.82
C GLY A 289 -15.42 -8.02 -9.65
N ASN A 290 -14.64 -8.39 -8.63
CA ASN A 290 -14.33 -7.50 -7.51
C ASN A 290 -13.54 -6.26 -7.97
N LEU A 291 -12.53 -6.45 -8.83
CA LEU A 291 -11.77 -5.36 -9.40
C LEU A 291 -12.65 -4.41 -10.22
N TRP A 292 -13.58 -4.93 -11.04
CA TRP A 292 -14.53 -4.11 -11.78
C TRP A 292 -15.39 -3.23 -10.85
N LYS A 293 -15.92 -3.80 -9.76
CA LYS A 293 -16.70 -3.06 -8.75
C LYS A 293 -15.87 -1.96 -8.08
N LEU A 294 -14.62 -2.27 -7.73
CA LEU A 294 -13.70 -1.31 -7.11
C LEU A 294 -13.34 -0.16 -8.05
N ILE A 295 -13.12 -0.44 -9.34
CA ILE A 295 -12.85 0.59 -10.35
C ILE A 295 -14.04 1.52 -10.52
N LYS A 296 -15.26 0.97 -10.54
CA LYS A 296 -16.50 1.77 -10.55
C LYS A 296 -16.62 2.65 -9.30
N GLU A 297 -16.25 2.12 -8.13
CA GLU A 297 -16.23 2.89 -6.88
C GLU A 297 -15.17 4.01 -6.93
N VAL A 298 -13.97 3.76 -7.44
CA VAL A 298 -12.93 4.80 -7.62
C VAL A 298 -13.42 5.93 -8.53
N LEU A 299 -14.07 5.63 -9.64
CA LEU A 299 -14.64 6.66 -10.51
C LEU A 299 -15.73 7.45 -9.79
N SER A 300 -16.60 6.75 -9.04
CA SER A 300 -17.69 7.37 -8.28
C SER A 300 -17.17 8.31 -7.19
N GLN A 301 -16.19 7.87 -6.40
CA GLN A 301 -15.62 8.67 -5.31
C GLN A 301 -14.61 9.72 -5.81
N GLY A 302 -13.88 9.44 -6.88
CA GLY A 302 -12.83 10.33 -7.40
C GLY A 302 -13.38 11.46 -8.28
N LEU A 303 -14.40 11.18 -9.08
CA LEU A 303 -14.95 12.14 -10.06
C LEU A 303 -16.31 12.69 -9.65
N PHE A 304 -17.10 11.88 -8.95
CA PHE A 304 -18.51 12.16 -8.65
C PHE A 304 -18.78 12.27 -7.15
N HIS A 305 -17.77 12.62 -6.36
CA HIS A 305 -17.95 12.99 -4.96
C HIS A 305 -18.98 14.14 -4.86
N PRO A 306 -19.85 14.19 -3.81
CA PRO A 306 -20.81 15.28 -3.62
C PRO A 306 -20.25 16.69 -3.81
N VAL A 307 -19.05 16.94 -3.30
CA VAL A 307 -18.30 18.21 -3.45
C VAL A 307 -18.07 18.60 -4.91
N HIS A 308 -17.94 17.63 -5.81
CA HIS A 308 -17.80 17.86 -7.25
C HIS A 308 -19.17 17.89 -7.95
N ILE A 309 -20.12 17.05 -7.55
CA ILE A 309 -21.46 16.96 -8.15
C ILE A 309 -22.26 18.27 -8.06
N ASP A 310 -22.20 18.96 -6.93
CA ASP A 310 -22.91 20.23 -6.74
C ASP A 310 -22.58 21.24 -7.83
N GLY A 311 -21.36 21.16 -8.34
CA GLY A 311 -20.92 21.96 -9.45
C GLY A 311 -21.62 21.67 -10.77
N PHE A 312 -21.73 20.40 -11.15
CA PHE A 312 -22.41 19.97 -12.37
C PHE A 312 -23.87 20.45 -12.35
N MET A 313 -24.48 20.47 -11.16
CA MET A 313 -25.86 20.93 -10.95
C MET A 313 -25.99 22.47 -10.91
N SER A 314 -24.94 23.18 -10.46
CA SER A 314 -24.97 24.64 -10.28
C SER A 314 -24.82 25.44 -11.57
N VAL A 315 -24.31 24.86 -12.67
CA VAL A 315 -24.16 25.53 -13.98
C VAL A 315 -25.50 26.05 -14.52
N GLN A 316 -26.60 25.32 -14.31
CA GLN A 316 -27.95 25.79 -14.69
C GLN A 316 -28.44 26.97 -13.84
N SER A 317 -27.95 27.12 -12.61
CA SER A 317 -28.37 28.18 -11.70
C SER A 317 -27.65 29.50 -11.97
N LEU A 318 -26.41 29.48 -12.47
CA LEU A 318 -25.60 30.70 -12.66
C LEU A 318 -26.20 31.65 -13.71
N ASN A 319 -26.81 31.09 -14.77
CA ASN A 319 -27.55 31.88 -15.75
C ASN A 319 -28.73 32.67 -15.15
N LYS A 320 -29.27 32.24 -14.01
CA LYS A 320 -30.39 32.91 -13.33
C LYS A 320 -29.95 34.03 -12.38
N TYR A 321 -28.68 34.08 -11.96
CA TYR A 321 -28.16 35.04 -10.98
C TYR A 321 -27.20 36.10 -11.58
N LYS A 322 -27.09 36.18 -12.92
CA LYS A 322 -26.29 37.18 -13.63
C LYS A 322 -26.58 38.65 -13.24
N MET A 323 -27.71 38.91 -12.59
CA MET A 323 -28.16 40.26 -12.19
C MET A 323 -28.09 40.52 -10.67
N SER A 324 -27.53 39.59 -9.87
CA SER A 324 -27.44 39.74 -8.40
C SER A 324 -26.21 40.54 -7.96
N SER A 325 -26.34 41.38 -6.93
CA SER A 325 -25.22 42.11 -6.31
C SER A 325 -24.18 41.21 -5.64
N ASP A 326 -24.55 39.98 -5.28
CA ASP A 326 -23.64 38.96 -4.72
C ASP A 326 -22.91 38.15 -5.79
N TYR A 327 -23.10 38.49 -7.07
CA TYR A 327 -22.53 37.79 -8.21
C TYR A 327 -21.02 37.61 -8.05
N GLN A 328 -20.26 38.63 -7.67
CA GLN A 328 -18.80 38.54 -7.56
C GLN A 328 -18.31 37.47 -6.55
N LYS A 329 -18.99 37.33 -5.41
CA LYS A 329 -18.62 36.40 -4.35
C LYS A 329 -19.06 34.97 -4.67
N ILE A 330 -20.24 34.83 -5.28
CA ILE A 330 -20.78 33.56 -5.81
C ILE A 330 -19.98 33.09 -7.03
N TRP A 331 -19.51 34.02 -7.85
CA TRP A 331 -18.72 33.78 -9.06
C TRP A 331 -17.37 33.16 -8.71
N ASN A 332 -16.64 33.69 -7.72
CA ASN A 332 -15.32 33.16 -7.37
C ASN A 332 -15.36 31.74 -6.77
N SER A 333 -16.37 31.41 -5.94
CA SER A 333 -16.53 30.05 -5.41
C SER A 333 -17.07 29.08 -6.47
N LYS A 334 -17.95 29.54 -7.37
CA LYS A 334 -18.45 28.73 -8.49
C LYS A 334 -17.44 28.58 -9.64
N MET A 335 -16.49 29.51 -9.87
CA MET A 335 -15.45 29.37 -10.90
C MET A 335 -14.53 28.17 -10.64
N VAL A 336 -14.16 27.93 -9.37
CA VAL A 336 -13.37 26.74 -8.99
C VAL A 336 -14.14 25.46 -9.32
N VAL A 337 -15.46 25.52 -9.13
CA VAL A 337 -16.39 24.42 -9.34
C VAL A 337 -16.64 24.17 -10.85
N GLU A 338 -16.93 25.22 -11.62
CA GLU A 338 -17.02 25.19 -13.10
C GLU A 338 -15.75 24.62 -13.75
N SER A 339 -14.59 24.89 -13.16
CA SER A 339 -13.32 24.36 -13.65
C SER A 339 -13.27 22.84 -13.65
N TYR A 340 -13.80 22.13 -12.64
CA TYR A 340 -13.77 20.66 -12.63
C TYR A 340 -14.56 20.06 -13.79
N HIS A 341 -15.74 20.61 -14.10
CA HIS A 341 -16.59 20.12 -15.18
C HIS A 341 -15.98 20.37 -16.54
N ILE A 342 -15.42 21.57 -16.74
CA ILE A 342 -14.75 21.92 -17.99
C ILE A 342 -13.59 20.96 -18.23
N HIS A 343 -12.73 20.72 -17.23
CA HIS A 343 -11.61 19.78 -17.37
C HIS A 343 -12.08 18.35 -17.60
N PHE A 344 -13.14 17.90 -16.92
CA PHE A 344 -13.71 16.57 -17.13
C PHE A 344 -14.22 16.39 -18.56
N PHE A 345 -15.07 17.30 -19.04
CA PHE A 345 -15.63 17.20 -20.39
C PHE A 345 -14.57 17.40 -21.48
N ASP A 346 -13.60 18.28 -21.28
CA ASP A 346 -12.45 18.44 -22.18
C ASP A 346 -11.63 17.13 -22.27
N LYS A 347 -11.38 16.46 -21.14
CA LYS A 347 -10.68 15.17 -21.13
C LYS A 347 -11.51 14.07 -21.80
N VAL A 348 -12.82 14.01 -21.54
CA VAL A 348 -13.73 13.06 -22.20
C VAL A 348 -13.78 13.29 -23.71
N ASP A 349 -13.86 14.55 -24.15
CA ASP A 349 -13.85 14.91 -25.57
C ASP A 349 -12.55 14.49 -26.26
N LYS A 350 -11.40 14.73 -25.60
CA LYS A 350 -10.09 14.22 -26.08
C LYS A 350 -10.03 12.71 -26.21
N ILE A 351 -10.63 11.97 -25.27
CA ILE A 351 -10.69 10.50 -25.34
C ILE A 351 -11.59 10.06 -26.51
N MET A 352 -12.71 10.75 -26.72
CA MET A 352 -13.68 10.48 -27.79
C MET A 352 -13.21 10.87 -29.18
N THR A 353 -12.30 11.83 -29.29
CA THR A 353 -11.71 12.27 -30.56
C THR A 353 -10.37 11.60 -30.86
N GLY A 354 -9.79 10.90 -29.87
CA GLY A 354 -8.54 10.19 -29.98
C GLY A 354 -8.63 8.85 -30.73
N THR A 355 -7.47 8.24 -30.98
CA THR A 355 -7.33 6.95 -31.70
C THR A 355 -8.03 5.77 -31.02
N ASN A 356 -8.32 5.87 -29.71
CA ASN A 356 -9.00 4.83 -28.91
C ASN A 356 -10.51 5.07 -28.76
N ALA A 357 -11.09 6.04 -29.49
CA ALA A 357 -12.47 6.49 -29.35
C ALA A 357 -13.52 5.36 -29.36
N LEU A 358 -13.38 4.38 -30.25
CA LEU A 358 -14.33 3.27 -30.36
C LEU A 358 -14.20 2.26 -29.21
N ALA A 359 -12.98 2.03 -28.71
CA ALA A 359 -12.73 1.07 -27.63
C ALA A 359 -13.16 1.63 -26.26
N LEU A 360 -12.97 2.93 -26.03
CA LEU A 360 -13.31 3.57 -24.76
C LEU A 360 -14.71 4.21 -24.78
N GLY A 361 -15.23 4.52 -25.96
CA GLY A 361 -16.50 5.25 -26.12
C GLY A 361 -17.71 4.52 -25.57
N ASN A 362 -17.75 3.18 -25.67
CA ASN A 362 -18.83 2.38 -25.11
C ASN A 362 -18.94 2.52 -23.58
N ASN A 363 -17.83 2.78 -22.90
CA ASN A 363 -17.75 2.84 -21.44
C ASN A 363 -18.03 4.24 -20.88
N ILE A 364 -18.17 5.25 -21.74
CA ILE A 364 -18.66 6.55 -21.32
C ILE A 364 -20.10 6.46 -20.80
N GLY A 365 -20.89 5.53 -21.36
CA GLY A 365 -22.25 5.26 -20.89
C GLY A 365 -22.25 4.80 -19.43
N GLU A 366 -21.32 3.92 -19.05
CA GLU A 366 -21.15 3.46 -17.67
C GLU A 366 -20.63 4.57 -16.75
N LEU A 367 -19.75 5.43 -17.26
CA LEU A 367 -19.28 6.61 -16.52
C LEU A 367 -20.45 7.54 -16.18
N PHE A 368 -21.29 7.88 -17.16
CA PHE A 368 -22.48 8.71 -16.93
C PHE A 368 -23.55 8.00 -16.10
N ARG A 369 -23.70 6.68 -16.23
CA ARG A 369 -24.57 5.89 -15.34
C ARG A 369 -24.11 6.01 -13.89
N SER A 370 -22.80 5.89 -13.65
CA SER A 370 -22.21 6.04 -12.32
C SER A 370 -22.45 7.45 -11.76
N TYR A 371 -22.35 8.49 -12.59
CA TYR A 371 -22.73 9.86 -12.22
C TYR A 371 -24.21 9.97 -11.80
N VAL A 372 -25.13 9.39 -12.58
CA VAL A 372 -26.57 9.37 -12.24
C VAL A 372 -26.84 8.62 -10.94
N ASP A 373 -26.19 7.48 -10.73
CA ASP A 373 -26.31 6.68 -9.50
C ASP A 373 -25.83 7.49 -8.28
N CYS A 374 -24.74 8.25 -8.41
CA CYS A 374 -24.25 9.12 -7.35
C CYS A 374 -25.25 10.24 -6.99
N ILE A 375 -25.87 10.87 -7.99
CA ILE A 375 -26.90 11.89 -7.75
C ILE A 375 -28.12 11.30 -7.05
N LYS A 376 -28.58 10.12 -7.47
CA LYS A 376 -29.74 9.45 -6.85
C LYS A 376 -29.48 9.17 -5.37
N LYS A 377 -28.31 8.59 -5.05
CA LYS A 377 -27.90 8.34 -3.66
C LYS A 377 -27.92 9.62 -2.83
N GLN A 378 -27.38 10.73 -3.34
CA GLN A 378 -27.39 12.01 -2.61
C GLN A 378 -28.80 12.54 -2.32
N LYS A 379 -29.73 12.41 -3.29
CA LYS A 379 -31.13 12.83 -3.10
C LYS A 379 -31.84 12.00 -2.03
N GLU A 380 -31.59 10.70 -1.99
CA GLU A 380 -32.14 9.81 -0.95
C GLU A 380 -31.65 10.19 0.46
N PHE A 381 -30.36 10.51 0.62
CA PHE A 381 -29.82 11.00 1.90
C PHE A 381 -30.41 12.35 2.32
N SER A 382 -30.68 13.23 1.35
CA SER A 382 -31.30 14.55 1.61
C SER A 382 -32.76 14.43 2.10
N VAL A 383 -33.52 13.45 1.58
CA VAL A 383 -34.93 13.24 1.95
C VAL A 383 -35.09 12.63 3.36
N VAL A 384 -34.12 11.82 3.82
CA VAL A 384 -34.15 11.20 5.15
C VAL A 384 -33.75 12.18 6.27
N GLY A 385 -32.92 13.19 5.98
CA GLY A 385 -32.57 14.25 6.94
C GLY A 385 -33.66 15.30 7.20
N GLY A 386 -34.77 15.27 6.45
CA GLY A 386 -35.84 16.28 6.49
C GLY A 386 -37.04 15.98 7.41
N ARG A 387 -37.09 14.83 8.09
CA ARG A 387 -38.22 14.45 8.97
C ARG A 387 -37.88 14.52 10.46
N GLY A 388 -37.35 15.65 10.90
CA GLY A 388 -36.99 15.84 12.31
C GLY A 388 -36.99 17.29 12.76
N SER A 389 -38.09 18.01 12.61
CA SER A 389 -38.41 19.12 13.52
C SER A 389 -39.89 19.52 13.42
N GLY A 390 -40.63 19.17 14.47
CA GLY A 390 -41.64 20.01 15.10
C GLY A 390 -42.85 20.47 14.28
N GLN A 391 -43.95 19.74 14.42
CA GLN A 391 -45.29 20.32 14.44
C GLN A 391 -45.35 21.57 15.33
N LEU A 392 -45.99 22.64 14.85
CA LEU A 392 -46.75 23.53 15.71
C LEU A 392 -48.06 23.90 15.02
N GLN A 393 -49.12 23.66 15.77
CA GLN A 393 -50.54 23.61 15.40
C GLN A 393 -51.08 24.91 14.80
N ASP A 394 -51.99 24.73 13.85
CA ASP A 394 -53.10 25.65 13.55
C ASP A 394 -53.94 25.94 14.81
N ARG A 395 -54.30 27.22 15.03
CA ARG A 395 -55.71 27.69 15.10
C ARG A 395 -55.84 29.23 15.23
N PRO A 396 -57.03 29.80 14.94
CA PRO A 396 -57.17 31.10 14.24
C PRO A 396 -57.95 32.20 15.02
N ASN A 397 -57.98 33.38 14.39
CA ASN A 397 -58.93 34.51 14.52
C ASN A 397 -58.97 35.36 15.81
N GLY A 398 -58.82 36.68 15.62
CA GLY A 398 -59.19 37.73 16.58
C GLY A 398 -58.92 39.12 16.00
N GLN A 399 -59.98 39.92 15.87
CA GLN A 399 -60.13 41.14 15.07
C GLN A 399 -59.85 42.44 15.86
N ILE A 400 -59.48 43.50 15.13
CA ILE A 400 -59.88 44.93 15.30
C ILE A 400 -59.07 45.89 16.21
N ALA A 401 -58.77 47.03 15.56
CA ALA A 401 -58.75 48.44 16.00
C ALA A 401 -57.43 49.16 16.34
N ALA A 402 -57.30 50.29 15.64
CA ALA A 402 -56.36 51.38 15.78
C ALA A 402 -56.64 52.28 17.00
N VAL A 403 -55.68 53.19 17.28
CA VAL A 403 -55.74 54.55 17.89
C VAL A 403 -54.40 54.74 18.65
N SER A 404 -53.43 55.49 18.10
CA SER A 404 -53.21 56.95 18.23
C SER A 404 -52.40 57.38 19.48
N SER A 405 -51.36 58.17 19.20
CA SER A 405 -50.88 59.34 19.98
C SER A 405 -49.72 59.20 20.99
N ARG A 406 -48.65 59.92 20.63
CA ARG A 406 -47.80 60.86 21.42
C ARG A 406 -46.78 60.35 22.46
N LYS A 407 -45.51 60.67 22.13
CA LYS A 407 -44.55 61.54 22.87
C LYS A 407 -44.76 61.72 24.38
N GLY A 408 -43.69 61.51 25.14
CA GLY A 408 -43.50 62.19 26.44
C GLY A 408 -42.35 61.63 27.28
N SER A 409 -41.33 62.45 27.48
CA SER A 409 -40.14 62.26 28.31
C SER A 409 -40.43 62.05 29.81
N GLY A 410 -39.50 61.34 30.48
CA GLY A 410 -38.74 61.88 31.63
C GLY A 410 -39.31 61.76 33.06
N GLY A 411 -38.41 61.48 34.02
CA GLY A 411 -38.55 61.73 35.46
C GLY A 411 -39.10 60.53 36.25
N ILE A 412 -38.32 59.76 37.01
CA ILE A 412 -37.76 60.04 38.36
C ILE A 412 -38.85 60.50 39.35
N VAL A 413 -39.12 59.69 40.39
CA VAL A 413 -38.87 59.96 41.83
C VAL A 413 -39.54 58.86 42.66
N LEU A 414 -38.73 58.26 43.54
CA LEU A 414 -38.98 57.29 44.63
C LEU A 414 -39.26 55.83 44.24
#